data_AF-A0A7J8W002-F1
#
_entry.id   AF-A0A7J8W002-F1
#
_cell.length_a   1.000
_cell.length_b   1.000
_cell.length_c   1.000
_cell.angle_alpha   90.00
_cell.angle_beta   90.00
_cell.angle_gamma   90.00
#
_symmetry.space_group_name_H-M   'P 1'
#
loop_
_entity.id
_entity.type
_entity.pdbx_description
1 polymer ?
#
loop_
_entity_poly.entity_id
_entity_poly.type
_entity_poly.pdbx_seq_one_letter_code
_entity_poly.pdbx_strand_id
1 'polypeptide(L)' 'MKEIWDQWDDEIKQLFYSNYGDLPYLFDIKVDKYLFRALAQYWNPTYSCFTFGKVDLVPTVE' A
#
# COMPACT_ATOMS: atom_id res chain seq x y z
N MET A 1 4.46 -1.93 -10.87
CA MET A 1 3.55 -0.77 -11.00
C MET A 1 4.22 0.38 -11.70
N LYS A 2 5.43 0.79 -11.30
CA LYS A 2 6.22 1.80 -12.03
C LYS A 2 6.32 1.56 -13.54
N GLU A 3 6.62 0.33 -13.97
CA GLU A 3 6.70 0.01 -15.41
C GLU A 3 5.39 0.29 -16.17
N ILE A 4 4.23 0.05 -15.55
CA ILE A 4 2.92 0.35 -16.15
C ILE A 4 2.70 1.86 -16.17
N TRP A 5 3.03 2.54 -15.07
CA TRP A 5 2.94 3.99 -14.95
C TRP A 5 3.81 4.71 -15.99
N ASP A 6 5.03 4.22 -16.25
CA ASP A 6 5.96 4.82 -17.20
C ASP A 6 5.45 4.74 -18.65
N GLN A 7 4.61 3.75 -18.96
CA GLN A 7 3.98 3.57 -20.28
C GLN A 7 2.76 4.47 -20.51
N TRP A 8 2.25 5.15 -19.49
CA TRP A 8 1.06 6.00 -19.63
C TRP A 8 1.39 7.34 -20.29
N ASP A 9 0.44 7.83 -21.08
CA ASP A 9 0.46 9.16 -21.67
C ASP A 9 0.38 10.25 -20.58
N ASP A 10 0.97 11.42 -20.86
CA ASP A 10 1.02 12.54 -19.94
C ASP A 10 -0.39 13.08 -19.61
N GLU A 11 -1.35 13.03 -20.53
CA GLU A 11 -2.74 13.44 -20.28
C GLU A 11 -3.40 12.55 -19.22
N ILE A 12 -3.20 11.23 -19.32
CA ILE A 12 -3.72 10.28 -18.33
C ILE A 12 -3.02 10.46 -16.98
N LYS A 13 -1.70 10.70 -16.98
CA LYS A 13 -0.96 11.00 -15.74
C LYS A 13 -1.48 12.25 -15.07
N GLN A 14 -1.73 13.33 -15.81
CA GLN A 14 -2.31 14.58 -15.29
C GLN A 14 -3.71 14.37 -14.71
N LEU A 15 -4.56 13.62 -15.40
CA LEU A 15 -5.89 13.27 -14.88
C LEU A 15 -5.78 12.48 -13.57
N PHE A 16 -4.84 11.54 -13.49
CA PHE A 16 -4.61 10.77 -12.26
C PHE A 16 -4.12 11.67 -11.12
N TYR A 17 -3.14 12.55 -11.37
CA TYR A 17 -2.68 13.54 -10.37
C TYR A 17 -3.82 14.44 -9.89
N SER A 18 -4.71 14.90 -10.78
CA SER A 18 -5.85 15.73 -10.38
C SER A 18 -6.83 15.00 -9.46
N ASN A 19 -6.98 13.67 -9.59
CA ASN A 19 -7.94 12.89 -8.81
C ASN A 19 -7.33 12.32 -7.51
N TYR A 20 -6.05 11.96 -7.54
CA TYR A 20 -5.39 11.20 -6.47
C TYR A 20 -4.20 11.94 -5.86
N GLY A 21 -3.86 13.12 -6.35
CA GLY A 21 -2.71 13.90 -5.90
C GLY A 21 -1.41 13.12 -6.13
N ASP A 22 -0.57 13.14 -5.11
CA ASP A 22 0.79 12.60 -5.12
C ASP A 22 0.86 11.06 -4.97
N LEU A 23 -0.27 10.36 -5.12
CA LEU A 23 -0.31 8.90 -5.05
C LEU A 23 0.67 8.19 -6.01
N PRO A 24 0.98 8.70 -7.22
CA PRO A 24 1.94 8.06 -8.11
C PRO A 24 3.34 7.84 -7.53
N TYR A 25 3.78 8.65 -6.55
CA TYR A 25 5.08 8.42 -5.89
C TYR A 25 5.13 7.07 -5.16
N LEU A 26 3.99 6.54 -4.73
CA LEU A 26 3.90 5.22 -4.09
C LEU A 26 4.27 4.09 -5.07
N PHE A 27 4.16 4.30 -6.38
CA PHE A 27 4.49 3.27 -7.37
C PHE A 27 5.98 2.98 -7.48
N ASP A 28 6.84 3.91 -7.02
CA ASP A 28 8.29 3.72 -6.97
C ASP A 28 8.77 3.07 -5.66
N ILE A 29 7.88 2.93 -4.67
CA ILE A 29 8.20 2.27 -3.41
C ILE A 29 8.45 0.78 -3.69
N LYS A 30 9.67 0.34 -3.40
CA LYS A 30 10.03 -1.08 -3.45
C LYS A 30 9.34 -1.81 -2.31
N VAL A 31 8.28 -2.52 -2.65
CA VAL A 31 7.60 -3.44 -1.72
C VAL A 31 8.28 -4.81 -1.80
N ASP A 32 8.80 -5.29 -0.68
CA ASP A 32 9.32 -6.65 -0.61
C ASP A 32 8.16 -7.65 -0.79
N LYS A 33 8.30 -8.52 -1.80
CA LYS A 33 7.27 -9.49 -2.19
C LYS A 33 6.96 -10.49 -1.07
N TYR A 34 7.97 -10.92 -0.31
CA TYR A 34 7.80 -11.89 0.77
C TYR A 34 7.14 -11.24 1.97
N LEU A 35 7.53 -10.00 2.31
CA LEU A 35 6.88 -9.21 3.35
C LEU A 35 5.40 -8.97 3.02
N PHE A 36 5.09 -8.52 1.80
CA PHE A 36 3.70 -8.30 1.39
C PHE A 36 2.88 -9.59 1.45
N ARG A 37 3.44 -10.71 0.99
CA ARG A 37 2.78 -12.03 1.10
C ARG A 37 2.58 -12.48 2.55
N ALA A 38 3.49 -12.14 3.45
CA ALA A 38 3.33 -12.40 4.88
C ALA A 38 2.19 -11.55 5.45
N LEU A 39 2.16 -10.25 5.15
CA LEU A 39 1.12 -9.32 5.62
C LEU A 39 -0.27 -9.69 5.07
N ALA A 40 -0.36 -10.07 3.80
CA ALA A 40 -1.62 -10.46 3.17
C ALA A 40 -2.31 -11.65 3.86
N GLN A 41 -1.56 -12.54 4.52
CA GLN A 41 -2.12 -13.65 5.29
C GLN A 41 -2.89 -13.17 6.54
N TYR A 42 -2.61 -11.96 7.01
CA TYR A 42 -3.28 -11.34 8.16
C TYR A 42 -4.40 -10.37 7.74
N TRP A 43 -4.71 -10.25 6.45
CA TRP A 43 -5.81 -9.39 5.99
C TRP A 43 -7.16 -9.93 6.48
N ASN A 44 -7.89 -9.11 7.23
CA ASN A 44 -9.22 -9.42 7.70
C ASN A 44 -10.26 -8.67 6.85
N PRO A 45 -11.01 -9.36 5.98
CA PRO A 45 -11.97 -8.72 5.08
C PRO A 45 -13.19 -8.15 5.80
N THR A 46 -13.51 -8.62 7.01
CA THR A 46 -14.65 -8.12 7.79
C THR A 46 -14.40 -6.71 8.31
N TYR A 47 -13.14 -6.38 8.61
CA TYR A 47 -12.75 -5.10 9.19
C TYR A 47 -11.89 -4.24 8.25
N SER A 48 -11.60 -4.73 7.04
CA SER A 48 -10.73 -4.07 6.06
C SER A 48 -9.38 -3.64 6.64
N CYS A 49 -8.79 -4.48 7.52
CA CYS A 49 -7.52 -4.19 8.19
C CYS A 49 -6.69 -5.46 8.37
N PHE A 50 -5.41 -5.30 8.70
CA PHE A 50 -4.54 -6.43 9.06
C PHE A 50 -4.72 -6.78 10.54
N THR A 51 -5.15 -8.01 10.82
CA THR A 51 -5.23 -8.54 12.18
C THR A 51 -4.06 -9.46 12.44
N PHE A 52 -3.05 -8.92 13.12
CA PHE A 52 -2.08 -9.76 13.83
C PHE A 52 -2.83 -10.35 15.03
N GLY A 53 -2.51 -11.58 15.44
CA GLY A 53 -3.19 -12.23 16.57
C GLY A 53 -3.23 -11.35 17.81
N LYS A 54 -3.90 -11.79 18.88
CA LYS A 54 -3.95 -11.09 20.16
C LYS A 54 -2.55 -11.04 20.80
N VAL A 55 -1.67 -10.24 20.24
CA VAL A 55 -0.45 -9.78 20.87
C VAL A 55 -0.98 -8.90 21.99
N ASP A 56 -0.65 -9.25 23.23
CA ASP A 56 -0.81 -8.33 24.35
C ASP A 56 0.11 -7.13 24.07
N LEU A 57 -0.36 -6.21 23.22
CA LEU A 57 0.15 -4.87 23.06
C LEU A 57 -0.30 -4.09 24.31
N VAL A 58 0.06 -4.58 25.49
CA VAL A 58 0.00 -3.78 26.70
C VAL A 58 0.84 -2.56 26.39
N PRO A 59 0.29 -1.34 26.50
CA PRO A 59 1.10 -0.15 26.34
C PRO A 59 2.22 -0.24 27.37
N THR A 60 3.45 -0.48 26.93
CA THR A 60 4.60 -0.12 27.73
C THR A 60 4.68 1.38 27.59
N VAL A 61 4.19 2.07 28.62
CA VAL A 61 4.33 3.51 28.76
C VAL A 61 5.82 3.83 28.62
N GLU A 62 6.17 4.73 27.71
CA GLU A 62 7.53 5.29 27.60
C GLU A 62 7.90 6.10 28.85
#